data_AF-A0AAU1S2Q7-F1
#
_entry.id   AF-A0AAU1S2Q7-F1
#
_cell.length_a   1.000
_cell.length_b   1.000
_cell.length_c   1.000
_cell.angle_alpha   90.00
_cell.angle_beta   90.00
_cell.angle_gamma   90.00
#
_symmetry.space_group_name_H-M   'P 1'
#
loop_
_entity.id
_entity.type
_entity.pdbx_description
1 polymer ?
#
loop_
_entity_poly.entity_id
_entity_poly.type
_entity_poly.pdbx_seq_one_letter_code
_entity_poly.pdbx_strand_id
1 'polypeptide(L)'
;MRQLIDRAKDGTIPPQEVKQIAQAVTECPAGRDLYPRLYAVARAGGPAYEPLIATYLIYPEDPMVSALAVQVLTAHWRVGAKYRKQILELLGSPEWDLHDDVFMAAVSGAGEILHDGFDAELLSALLKLAEEGRGEYNDEIMQGFAVEAIARALGASYAELTRLPEGVTRAEWSQGVLSAARDRLHEAAHQP
;
A
#
# COMPACT_ATOMS: atom_id res chain seq x y z
N MET A 1 11.19 15.26 -17.03
CA MET A 1 10.57 14.12 -16.33
C MET A 1 11.57 13.03 -15.95
N ARG A 2 12.20 12.29 -16.87
CA ARG A 2 13.12 11.16 -16.57
C ARG A 2 14.26 11.55 -15.62
N GLN A 3 14.90 12.69 -15.91
CA GLN A 3 16.00 13.23 -15.11
C GLN A 3 15.65 13.47 -13.63
N LEU A 4 14.40 13.84 -13.30
CA LEU A 4 14.02 14.09 -11.91
C LEU A 4 13.85 12.79 -11.12
N ILE A 5 13.24 11.78 -11.74
CA ILE A 5 13.11 10.44 -11.15
C ILE A 5 14.48 9.80 -10.94
N ASP A 6 15.37 9.89 -11.94
CA ASP A 6 16.72 9.32 -11.85
C ASP A 6 17.50 9.97 -10.71
N ARG A 7 17.47 11.31 -10.61
CA ARG A 7 18.10 12.02 -9.50
C ARG A 7 17.52 11.67 -8.13
N ALA A 8 16.21 11.46 -8.05
CA ALA A 8 15.55 11.04 -6.82
C ALA A 8 16.01 9.63 -6.39
N LYS A 9 16.15 8.70 -7.35
CA LYS A 9 16.68 7.35 -7.10
C LYS A 9 18.14 7.38 -6.64
N ASP A 10 18.95 8.24 -7.25
CA ASP A 10 20.36 8.42 -6.93
C ASP A 10 20.61 9.20 -5.63
N GLY A 11 19.55 9.76 -5.01
CA GLY A 11 19.68 10.57 -3.80
C GLY A 11 20.39 11.91 -4.03
N THR A 12 20.37 12.44 -5.25
CA THR A 12 21.10 13.66 -5.65
C THR A 12 20.24 14.92 -5.65
N ILE A 13 19.04 14.87 -5.07
CA ILE A 13 18.17 16.03 -4.92
C ILE A 13 18.42 16.66 -3.55
N PRO A 14 18.98 17.88 -3.48
CA PRO A 14 19.25 18.54 -2.22
C PRO A 14 17.95 18.97 -1.51
N PRO A 15 17.94 19.08 -0.16
CA PRO A 15 16.73 19.41 0.61
C PRO A 15 16.03 20.71 0.19
N GLN A 16 16.79 21.72 -0.21
CA GLN A 16 16.24 22.99 -0.69
C GLN A 16 15.46 22.83 -2.00
N GLU A 17 15.95 21.97 -2.90
CA GLU A 17 15.25 21.67 -4.15
C GLU A 17 13.99 20.84 -3.88
N VAL A 18 14.02 19.90 -2.93
CA VAL A 18 12.81 19.17 -2.50
C VAL A 18 11.72 20.15 -2.04
N LYS A 19 12.09 21.16 -1.24
CA LYS A 19 11.15 22.21 -0.79
C LYS A 19 10.56 23.00 -1.96
N GLN A 20 11.37 23.36 -2.96
CA GLN A 20 10.91 24.06 -4.16
C GLN A 20 9.97 23.21 -5.00
N ILE A 21 10.27 21.91 -5.15
CA ILE A 21 9.40 20.97 -5.87
C ILE A 21 8.06 20.83 -5.14
N ALA A 22 8.08 20.64 -3.82
CA ALA A 22 6.87 20.53 -3.01
C ALA A 22 5.99 21.78 -3.08
N GLN A 23 6.61 22.96 -3.02
CA GLN A 23 5.91 24.24 -3.18
C GLN A 23 5.27 24.36 -4.56
N ALA A 24 6.01 24.01 -5.62
CA ALA A 24 5.49 24.05 -6.99
C ALA A 24 4.30 23.11 -7.20
N VAL A 25 4.28 21.94 -6.54
CA VAL A 25 3.14 21.02 -6.58
C VAL A 25 1.91 21.60 -5.85
N THR A 26 2.13 22.29 -4.74
CA THR A 26 1.05 22.90 -3.93
C THR A 26 0.41 24.09 -4.65
N GLU A 27 1.21 24.93 -5.29
CA GLU A 27 0.73 26.15 -5.96
C GLU A 27 0.01 25.86 -7.28
N CYS A 28 0.42 24.81 -8.00
CA CYS A 28 -0.20 24.43 -9.27
C CYS A 28 -0.05 22.92 -9.49
N PRO A 29 -1.14 22.15 -9.49
CA PRO A 29 -1.10 20.73 -9.83
C PRO A 29 -0.47 20.56 -11.22
N ALA A 30 0.70 19.94 -11.28
CA ALA A 30 1.60 20.05 -12.42
C ALA A 30 1.17 19.22 -13.65
N GLY A 31 -0.09 18.81 -13.76
CA GLY A 31 -0.60 17.92 -14.79
C GLY A 31 0.30 16.69 -14.97
N ARG A 32 0.87 16.52 -16.17
CA ARG A 32 1.77 15.40 -16.51
C ARG A 32 3.07 15.35 -15.69
N ASP A 33 3.49 16.46 -15.09
CA ASP A 33 4.69 16.51 -14.24
C ASP A 33 4.40 16.16 -12.77
N LEU A 34 3.14 15.92 -12.39
CA LEU A 34 2.75 15.68 -11.02
C LEU A 34 3.44 14.43 -10.45
N TYR A 35 3.35 13.29 -11.14
CA TYR A 35 3.95 12.04 -10.68
C TYR A 35 5.48 12.16 -10.47
N PRO A 36 6.30 12.62 -11.44
CA PRO A 36 7.74 12.78 -11.22
C PRO A 36 8.10 13.71 -10.05
N ARG A 37 7.31 14.77 -9.84
CA ARG A 37 7.53 15.72 -8.73
C ARG A 37 7.19 15.11 -7.38
N LEU A 38 6.03 14.46 -7.27
CA LEU A 38 5.64 13.73 -6.06
C LEU A 38 6.63 12.61 -5.74
N TYR A 39 7.09 11.87 -6.75
CA TYR A 39 8.11 10.83 -6.57
C TYR A 39 9.40 11.41 -5.99
N ALA A 40 9.86 12.56 -6.49
CA ALA A 40 11.03 13.24 -5.95
C ALA A 40 10.82 13.69 -4.50
N VAL A 41 9.66 14.28 -4.17
CA VAL A 41 9.33 14.68 -2.79
C VAL A 41 9.26 13.47 -1.87
N ALA A 42 8.62 12.39 -2.31
CA ALA A 42 8.50 11.15 -1.55
C ALA A 42 9.86 10.51 -1.25
N ARG A 43 10.74 10.46 -2.26
CA ARG A 43 12.01 9.73 -2.20
C ARG A 43 13.15 10.50 -1.56
N ALA A 44 13.26 11.80 -1.85
CA ALA A 44 14.33 12.66 -1.34
C ALA A 44 13.90 13.51 -0.14
N GLY A 45 12.59 13.60 0.12
CA GLY A 45 12.04 14.24 1.31
C GLY A 45 11.88 13.26 2.48
N GLY A 46 10.84 13.47 3.26
CA GLY A 46 10.54 12.65 4.43
C GLY A 46 9.16 12.99 5.00
N PRO A 47 8.77 12.41 6.15
CA PRO A 47 7.44 12.54 6.73
C PRO A 47 6.95 13.98 6.97
N ALA A 48 7.84 14.97 7.00
CA ALA A 48 7.44 16.39 7.03
C ALA A 48 6.57 16.82 5.84
N TYR A 49 6.64 16.12 4.70
CA TYR A 49 5.82 16.38 3.51
C TYR A 49 4.57 15.49 3.44
N GLU A 50 4.27 14.75 4.50
CA GLU A 50 3.10 13.89 4.61
C GLU A 50 1.78 14.58 4.26
N PRO A 51 1.45 15.79 4.75
CA PRO A 51 0.21 16.45 4.39
C PRO A 51 0.06 16.66 2.87
N LEU A 52 1.17 16.92 2.17
CA LEU A 52 1.18 17.08 0.71
C LEU A 52 0.96 15.75 -0.01
N ILE A 53 1.62 14.67 0.41
CA ILE A 53 1.42 13.36 -0.23
C ILE A 53 -0.01 12.86 -0.01
N ALA A 54 -0.57 13.10 1.18
CA ALA A 54 -1.90 12.66 1.54
C ALA A 54 -3.02 13.31 0.72
N THR A 55 -2.83 14.49 0.12
CA THR A 55 -3.84 15.09 -0.77
C THR A 55 -4.07 14.25 -2.02
N TYR A 56 -3.16 13.34 -2.34
CA TYR A 56 -3.19 12.52 -3.53
C TYR A 56 -3.59 11.06 -3.27
N LEU A 57 -4.04 10.71 -2.06
CA LEU A 57 -4.48 9.33 -1.75
C LEU A 57 -5.66 8.88 -2.62
N ILE A 58 -6.59 9.80 -2.90
CA ILE A 58 -7.74 9.58 -3.77
C ILE A 58 -7.65 10.60 -4.90
N TYR A 59 -7.01 10.22 -6.01
CA TYR A 59 -6.79 11.07 -7.17
C TYR A 59 -7.18 10.34 -8.47
N PRO A 60 -8.48 10.32 -8.81
CA PRO A 60 -9.02 9.57 -9.95
C PRO A 60 -8.44 9.95 -11.31
N GLU A 61 -7.91 11.18 -11.45
CA GLU A 61 -7.34 11.67 -12.71
C GLU A 61 -6.03 10.98 -13.09
N ASP A 62 -5.32 10.39 -12.10
CA ASP A 62 -4.09 9.64 -12.31
C ASP A 62 -3.92 8.57 -11.21
N PRO A 63 -4.37 7.32 -11.45
CA PRO A 63 -4.25 6.23 -10.49
C PRO A 63 -2.81 5.98 -10.02
N MET A 64 -1.80 6.17 -10.89
CA MET A 64 -0.41 5.98 -10.49
C MET A 64 0.03 6.98 -9.42
N VAL A 65 -0.52 8.20 -9.43
CA VAL A 65 -0.28 9.22 -8.38
C VAL A 65 -0.86 8.75 -7.04
N SER A 66 -2.07 8.17 -7.06
CA SER A 66 -2.70 7.60 -5.86
C SER A 66 -1.93 6.40 -5.32
N ALA A 67 -1.51 5.48 -6.20
CA ALA A 67 -0.70 4.32 -5.83
C ALA A 67 0.62 4.73 -5.19
N LEU A 68 1.30 5.75 -5.75
CA LEU A 68 2.50 6.33 -5.15
C LEU A 68 2.21 6.89 -3.76
N ALA A 69 1.14 7.66 -3.58
CA ALA A 69 0.78 8.23 -2.29
C ALA A 69 0.56 7.13 -1.23
N VAL A 70 -0.17 6.07 -1.58
CA VAL A 70 -0.40 4.91 -0.71
C VAL A 70 0.93 4.26 -0.32
N GLN A 71 1.77 3.91 -1.30
CA GLN A 71 3.06 3.24 -1.04
C GLN A 71 3.97 4.08 -0.14
N VAL A 72 4.00 5.40 -0.37
CA VAL A 72 4.84 6.31 0.41
C VAL A 72 4.36 6.40 1.85
N LEU A 73 3.06 6.60 2.06
CA LEU A 73 2.50 6.77 3.39
C LEU A 73 2.54 5.47 4.20
N THR A 74 2.22 4.32 3.57
CA THR A 74 2.11 3.04 4.26
C THR A 74 3.45 2.32 4.42
N ALA A 75 4.25 2.21 3.35
CA ALA A 75 5.49 1.43 3.36
C ALA A 75 6.74 2.30 3.57
N HIS A 76 6.87 3.41 2.85
CA HIS A 76 8.12 4.18 2.86
C HIS A 76 8.30 5.02 4.13
N TRP A 77 7.26 5.72 4.55
CA TRP A 77 7.27 6.60 5.72
C TRP A 77 6.61 5.98 6.96
N ARG A 78 5.88 4.86 6.79
CA ARG A 78 5.21 4.13 7.88
C ARG A 78 4.31 5.01 8.76
N VAL A 79 3.57 5.90 8.12
CA VAL A 79 2.60 6.82 8.74
C VAL A 79 1.15 6.57 8.28
N GLY A 80 0.95 5.51 7.48
CA GLY A 80 -0.30 5.20 6.79
C GLY A 80 -1.50 4.90 7.69
N ALA A 81 -1.28 4.50 8.95
CA ALA A 81 -2.36 4.11 9.87
C ALA A 81 -3.43 5.20 10.06
N LYS A 82 -3.04 6.48 10.02
CA LYS A 82 -3.99 7.60 10.16
C LYS A 82 -4.91 7.79 8.94
N TYR A 83 -4.56 7.17 7.82
CA TYR A 83 -5.33 7.20 6.57
C TYR A 83 -6.13 5.90 6.36
N ARG A 84 -6.40 5.13 7.42
CA ARG A 84 -7.09 3.83 7.31
C ARG A 84 -8.38 3.88 6.51
N LYS A 85 -9.15 4.97 6.61
CA LYS A 85 -10.42 5.13 5.92
C LYS A 85 -10.23 5.19 4.41
N GLN A 86 -9.25 5.97 3.96
CA GLN A 86 -8.87 6.06 2.56
C GLN A 86 -8.32 4.73 2.04
N ILE A 87 -7.51 4.02 2.85
CA ILE A 87 -7.00 2.70 2.46
C ILE A 87 -8.15 1.69 2.30
N LEU A 88 -9.12 1.68 3.22
CA LEU A 88 -10.33 0.84 3.10
C LEU A 88 -11.17 1.19 1.87
N GLU A 89 -11.33 2.48 1.57
CA GLU A 89 -12.01 2.94 0.35
C GLU A 89 -11.34 2.40 -0.91
N LEU A 90 -10.01 2.45 -0.96
CA LEU A 90 -9.21 1.94 -2.10
C LEU A 90 -9.23 0.41 -2.20
N LEU A 91 -9.29 -0.30 -1.07
CA LEU A 91 -9.54 -1.76 -1.05
C LEU A 91 -10.93 -2.12 -1.60
N GLY A 92 -11.85 -1.16 -1.68
CA GLY A 92 -13.14 -1.30 -2.34
C GLY A 92 -13.05 -1.39 -3.87
N SER A 93 -11.86 -1.30 -4.46
CA SER A 93 -11.61 -1.39 -5.91
C SER A 93 -12.42 -0.35 -6.69
N PRO A 94 -12.10 0.94 -6.53
CA PRO A 94 -12.90 2.01 -7.14
C PRO A 94 -12.89 1.94 -8.67
N GLU A 95 -14.02 2.25 -9.31
CA GLU A 95 -14.21 2.14 -10.76
C GLU A 95 -13.22 2.96 -11.60
N TRP A 96 -12.60 3.99 -11.01
CA TRP A 96 -11.62 4.82 -11.68
C TRP A 96 -10.22 4.19 -11.76
N ASP A 97 -9.95 3.11 -11.02
CA ASP A 97 -8.68 2.38 -11.01
C ASP A 97 -8.68 1.22 -12.02
N LEU A 98 -8.80 1.56 -13.32
CA LEU A 98 -8.97 0.60 -14.42
C LEU A 98 -7.84 -0.45 -14.57
N HIS A 99 -6.70 -0.21 -13.93
CA HIS A 99 -5.52 -1.06 -14.01
C HIS A 99 -5.12 -1.67 -12.66
N ASP A 100 -5.96 -1.51 -11.64
CA ASP A 100 -5.74 -1.98 -10.27
C ASP A 100 -4.46 -1.42 -9.62
N ASP A 101 -3.91 -0.31 -10.12
CA ASP A 101 -2.65 0.26 -9.64
C ASP A 101 -2.77 0.67 -8.16
N VAL A 102 -3.90 1.30 -7.82
CA VAL A 102 -4.15 1.82 -6.47
C VAL A 102 -4.68 0.73 -5.56
N PHE A 103 -5.54 -0.14 -6.07
CA PHE A 103 -6.01 -1.32 -5.36
C PHE A 103 -4.83 -2.18 -4.91
N MET A 104 -3.90 -2.49 -5.81
CA MET A 104 -2.68 -3.25 -5.50
C MET A 104 -1.80 -2.55 -4.47
N ALA A 105 -1.66 -1.23 -4.57
CA ALA A 105 -0.97 -0.44 -3.57
C ALA A 105 -1.68 -0.48 -2.20
N ALA A 106 -3.02 -0.46 -2.18
CA ALA A 106 -3.83 -0.51 -0.97
C ALA A 106 -3.76 -1.88 -0.29
N VAL A 107 -3.78 -2.99 -1.04
CA VAL A 107 -3.57 -4.35 -0.51
C VAL A 107 -2.22 -4.44 0.19
N SER A 108 -1.16 -3.99 -0.48
CA SER A 108 0.18 -3.99 0.12
C SER A 108 0.27 -3.06 1.32
N GLY A 109 -0.28 -1.86 1.22
CA GLY A 109 -0.26 -0.86 2.27
C GLY A 109 -1.07 -1.25 3.52
N ALA A 110 -2.18 -1.96 3.35
CA ALA A 110 -2.95 -2.53 4.45
C ALA A 110 -2.12 -3.59 5.21
N GLY A 111 -1.37 -4.43 4.49
CA GLY A 111 -0.42 -5.36 5.10
C GLY A 111 0.65 -4.67 5.94
N GLU A 112 1.23 -3.57 5.45
CA GLU A 112 2.22 -2.76 6.19
C GLU A 112 1.61 -2.09 7.43
N ILE A 113 0.40 -1.53 7.33
CA ILE A 113 -0.30 -0.96 8.49
C ILE A 113 -0.53 -2.05 9.56
N LEU A 114 -0.97 -3.24 9.14
CA LEU A 114 -1.25 -4.36 10.04
C LEU A 114 0.01 -4.96 10.68
N HIS A 115 1.14 -4.89 9.98
CA HIS A 115 2.45 -5.25 10.51
C HIS A 115 2.88 -4.31 11.66
N ASP A 116 2.56 -3.01 11.53
CA ASP A 116 2.92 -1.97 12.52
C ASP A 116 1.96 -1.87 13.70
N GLY A 117 0.71 -2.29 13.51
CA GLY A 117 -0.31 -2.27 14.54
C GLY A 117 -1.55 -3.05 14.13
N PHE A 118 -2.33 -3.50 15.12
CA PHE A 118 -3.56 -4.23 14.81
C PHE A 118 -4.71 -3.29 14.39
N ASP A 119 -5.38 -3.62 13.30
CA ASP A 119 -6.62 -2.99 12.85
C ASP A 119 -7.59 -4.08 12.36
N ALA A 120 -8.68 -4.28 13.09
CA ALA A 120 -9.61 -5.38 12.80
C ALA A 120 -10.34 -5.20 11.45
N GLU A 121 -10.61 -3.95 11.05
CA GLU A 121 -11.34 -3.62 9.84
C GLU A 121 -10.48 -3.91 8.60
N LEU A 122 -9.21 -3.48 8.63
CA LEU A 122 -8.24 -3.79 7.58
C LEU A 122 -7.97 -5.30 7.46
N LEU A 123 -7.78 -6.00 8.59
CA LEU A 123 -7.56 -7.45 8.56
C LEU A 123 -8.78 -8.19 8.03
N SER A 124 -9.99 -7.79 8.42
CA SER A 124 -11.23 -8.35 7.89
C SER A 124 -11.38 -8.09 6.39
N ALA A 125 -11.01 -6.91 5.89
CA ALA A 125 -11.07 -6.59 4.47
C ALA A 125 -10.11 -7.46 3.64
N LEU A 126 -8.87 -7.63 4.11
CA LEU A 126 -7.90 -8.51 3.44
C LEU A 126 -8.32 -9.98 3.49
N LEU A 127 -8.88 -10.46 4.61
CA LEU A 127 -9.41 -11.83 4.71
C LEU A 127 -10.52 -12.09 3.71
N LYS A 128 -11.49 -11.17 3.63
CA LYS A 128 -12.58 -11.27 2.65
C LYS A 128 -12.03 -11.35 1.23
N LEU A 129 -11.09 -10.47 0.88
CA LEU A 129 -10.44 -10.48 -0.43
C LEU A 129 -9.69 -11.79 -0.70
N ALA A 130 -8.98 -12.33 0.29
CA ALA A 130 -8.22 -13.57 0.17
C ALA A 130 -9.11 -14.82 -0.01
N GLU A 131 -10.31 -14.80 0.56
CA GLU A 131 -11.24 -15.94 0.55
C GLU A 131 -12.22 -15.89 -0.62
N GLU A 132 -12.78 -14.72 -0.89
CA GLU A 132 -13.89 -14.53 -1.83
C GLU A 132 -13.43 -13.99 -3.18
N GLY A 133 -12.25 -13.36 -3.24
CA GLY A 133 -11.81 -12.61 -4.42
C GLY A 133 -12.62 -11.32 -4.59
N ARG A 134 -12.62 -10.75 -5.81
CA ARG A 134 -13.46 -9.60 -6.18
C ARG A 134 -14.71 -10.00 -6.96
N GLY A 135 -14.85 -11.28 -7.32
CA GLY A 135 -15.88 -11.76 -8.23
C GLY A 135 -15.52 -11.50 -9.70
N GLU A 136 -14.23 -11.37 -10.02
CA GLU A 136 -13.71 -11.00 -11.34
C GLU A 136 -12.84 -12.11 -11.97
N TYR A 137 -12.55 -11.97 -13.28
CA TYR A 137 -11.60 -12.84 -13.96
C TYR A 137 -10.18 -12.59 -13.42
N ASN A 138 -9.48 -13.64 -12.97
CA ASN A 138 -8.17 -13.63 -12.27
C ASN A 138 -8.19 -13.39 -10.75
N ASP A 139 -9.31 -13.66 -10.06
CA ASP A 139 -9.38 -13.59 -8.59
C ASP A 139 -8.27 -14.38 -7.88
N GLU A 140 -7.79 -15.50 -8.46
CA GLU A 140 -6.70 -16.30 -7.86
C GLU A 140 -5.42 -15.49 -7.61
N ILE A 141 -5.08 -14.57 -8.51
CA ILE A 141 -3.90 -13.70 -8.37
C ILE A 141 -4.13 -12.70 -7.24
N MET A 142 -5.31 -12.08 -7.21
CA MET A 142 -5.66 -11.06 -6.20
C MET A 142 -5.78 -11.66 -4.80
N GLN A 143 -6.37 -12.85 -4.69
CA GLN A 143 -6.39 -13.65 -3.47
C GLN A 143 -4.96 -13.95 -3.00
N GLY A 144 -4.07 -14.33 -3.93
CA GLY A 144 -2.65 -14.55 -3.64
C GLY A 144 -1.97 -13.33 -3.02
N PHE A 145 -2.22 -12.12 -3.56
CA PHE A 145 -1.67 -10.89 -3.01
C PHE A 145 -2.23 -10.54 -1.64
N ALA A 146 -3.51 -10.77 -1.41
CA ALA A 146 -4.14 -10.58 -0.10
C ALA A 146 -3.55 -11.53 0.95
N VAL A 147 -3.35 -12.81 0.62
CA VAL A 147 -2.68 -13.79 1.50
C VAL A 147 -1.27 -13.32 1.84
N GLU A 148 -0.50 -12.82 0.87
CA GLU A 148 0.86 -12.31 1.16
C GLU A 148 0.85 -11.07 2.05
N ALA A 149 -0.10 -10.15 1.85
CA ALA A 149 -0.26 -8.99 2.71
C ALA A 149 -0.58 -9.40 4.16
N ILE A 150 -1.47 -10.38 4.34
CA ILE A 150 -1.79 -10.97 5.66
C ILE A 150 -0.57 -11.66 6.25
N ALA A 151 0.18 -12.44 5.47
CA ALA A 151 1.38 -13.12 5.96
C ALA A 151 2.42 -12.11 6.47
N ARG A 152 2.66 -11.00 5.74
CA ARG A 152 3.54 -9.90 6.20
C ARG A 152 3.04 -9.26 7.48
N ALA A 153 1.72 -9.01 7.58
CA ALA A 153 1.09 -8.50 8.78
C ALA A 153 1.30 -9.41 10.01
N LEU A 154 1.32 -10.72 9.80
CA LEU A 154 1.60 -11.72 10.84
C LEU A 154 3.10 -11.90 11.14
N GLY A 155 3.97 -11.14 10.47
CA GLY A 155 5.42 -11.14 10.71
C GLY A 155 6.22 -12.09 9.82
N ALA A 156 5.62 -12.65 8.76
CA ALA A 156 6.36 -13.47 7.81
C ALA A 156 7.44 -12.64 7.10
N SER A 157 8.64 -13.20 7.03
CA SER A 157 9.77 -12.63 6.31
C SER A 157 9.61 -12.79 4.80
N TYR A 158 10.33 -11.96 4.03
CA TYR A 158 10.37 -12.08 2.57
C TYR A 158 10.84 -13.46 2.08
N ALA A 159 11.74 -14.12 2.82
CA ALA A 159 12.19 -15.47 2.51
C ALA A 159 11.05 -16.49 2.61
N GLU A 160 10.18 -16.37 3.62
CA GLU A 160 9.03 -17.26 3.81
C GLU A 160 7.94 -17.05 2.75
N LEU A 161 7.81 -15.83 2.21
CA LEU A 161 6.87 -15.53 1.12
C LEU A 161 7.31 -16.13 -0.23
N THR A 162 8.62 -16.25 -0.43
CA THR A 162 9.22 -16.67 -1.72
C THR A 162 9.68 -18.13 -1.75
N ARG A 163 9.88 -18.75 -0.58
CA ARG A 163 10.24 -20.16 -0.46
C ARG A 163 9.40 -20.82 0.61
N LEU A 164 8.46 -21.64 0.16
CA LEU A 164 7.68 -22.49 1.04
C LEU A 164 8.58 -23.57 1.66
N PRO A 165 8.30 -24.02 2.90
CA PRO A 165 8.95 -25.18 3.48
C PRO A 165 8.84 -26.41 2.57
N GLU A 166 9.83 -27.29 2.60
CA GLU A 166 9.82 -28.51 1.81
C GLU A 166 8.55 -29.34 2.11
N GLY A 167 7.87 -29.78 1.05
CA GLY A 167 6.65 -30.58 1.15
C GLY A 167 5.36 -29.79 1.42
N VAL A 168 5.43 -28.48 1.62
CA VAL A 168 4.24 -27.63 1.82
C VAL A 168 3.79 -27.03 0.49
N THR A 169 2.53 -27.27 0.12
CA THR A 169 1.93 -26.64 -1.06
C THR A 169 1.53 -25.19 -0.78
N ARG A 170 1.39 -24.38 -1.85
CA ARG A 170 0.92 -23.00 -1.70
C ARG A 170 -0.48 -22.93 -1.07
N ALA A 171 -1.35 -23.89 -1.38
CA ALA A 171 -2.69 -23.96 -0.80
C ALA A 171 -2.66 -24.22 0.71
N GLU A 172 -1.86 -25.18 1.18
CA GLU A 172 -1.70 -25.46 2.60
C GLU A 172 -1.11 -24.28 3.36
N TRP A 173 -0.09 -23.63 2.78
CA TRP A 173 0.50 -22.43 3.36
C TRP A 173 -0.51 -21.28 3.46
N SER A 174 -1.23 -20.98 2.37
CA SER A 174 -2.28 -19.95 2.37
C SER A 174 -3.35 -20.24 3.42
N GLN A 175 -3.81 -21.48 3.53
CA GLN A 175 -4.81 -21.86 4.53
C GLN A 175 -4.30 -21.66 5.97
N GLY A 176 -3.03 -21.96 6.23
CA GLY A 176 -2.39 -21.68 7.52
C GLY A 176 -2.37 -20.18 7.86
N VAL A 177 -2.00 -19.34 6.89
CA VAL A 177 -2.00 -17.88 7.03
C VAL A 177 -3.41 -17.36 7.34
N LEU A 178 -4.42 -17.81 6.58
CA LEU A 178 -5.80 -17.39 6.79
C LEU A 178 -6.35 -17.85 8.15
N SER A 179 -6.00 -19.06 8.60
CA SER A 179 -6.38 -19.53 9.93
C SER A 179 -5.82 -18.63 11.03
N ALA A 180 -4.52 -18.34 10.99
CA ALA A 180 -3.87 -17.48 11.98
C ALA A 180 -4.44 -16.06 12.00
N ALA A 181 -4.82 -15.52 10.83
CA ALA A 181 -5.48 -14.23 10.73
C ALA A 181 -6.89 -14.22 11.36
N ARG A 182 -7.68 -15.29 11.16
CA ARG A 182 -8.99 -15.44 11.81
C ARG A 182 -8.86 -15.57 13.32
N ASP A 183 -7.88 -16.33 13.80
CA ASP A 183 -7.61 -16.49 15.23
C ASP A 183 -7.29 -15.11 15.87
N ARG A 184 -6.46 -14.31 15.20
CA ARG A 184 -6.13 -12.95 15.65
C ARG A 184 -7.34 -12.00 15.69
N LEU A 185 -8.24 -12.09 14.71
CA LEU A 185 -9.52 -11.35 14.75
C LEU A 185 -10.40 -11.80 15.93
N HIS A 186 -10.49 -13.11 16.16
CA HIS A 186 -11.28 -13.66 17.25
C HIS A 186 -10.74 -13.22 18.61
N GLU A 187 -9.43 -13.30 18.82
CA GLU A 187 -8.78 -12.82 20.05
C GLU A 187 -9.07 -11.34 20.32
N ALA A 188 -8.99 -10.49 19.29
CA ALA A 188 -9.26 -9.06 19.42
C ALA A 188 -10.73 -8.74 19.80
N ALA A 189 -11.69 -9.54 19.33
CA ALA A 189 -13.10 -9.38 19.68
C ALA A 189 -13.40 -9.74 21.15
N HIS A 190 -12.48 -10.43 21.84
CA HIS A 190 -12.62 -10.88 23.23
C HIS A 190 -11.72 -10.12 24.21
N GLN A 191 -10.97 -9.12 23.75
CA GLN A 191 -10.23 -8.21 24.63
C GLN A 191 -11.16 -7.09 25.11
N PRO A 192 -11.31 -6.88 26.44
CA PRO A 192 -12.23 -5.91 27.03
C PRO A 192 -11.82 -4.45 26.82
#